data_AF-A0A820UI61-F1
#
_entry.id   AF-A0A820UI61-F1
#
_cell.length_a   1.000
_cell.length_b   1.000
_cell.length_c   1.000
_cell.angle_alpha   90.00
_cell.angle_beta   90.00
_cell.angle_gamma   90.00
#
_symmetry.space_group_name_H-M   'P 1'
#
loop_
_entity.id
_entity.type
_entity.pdbx_description
1 polymer ?
#
loop_
_entity_poly.entity_id
_entity_poly.type
_entity_poly.pdbx_seq_one_letter_code
_entity_poly.pdbx_strand_id
1 'polypeptide(L)'
;MVYLTGAYPSSVIVDDFNKDTHLDIALTNAGDGTISLLLGYGNGFFSAQRAYSISFFPYSLAAGDFNNDSRLDIVAANYADSSISVLLAYDIGALGNEISFAAADGSLLRGVVVSDVNNDTLLDVIVANYGTNTIGVFFGHDNSTFENQRKFSMGFNAHPDTIAIGDFNKDGEVDIAVANHGTKNIALLLGNRNGMFQTQDSLDNNYELPPLFIRAGDFDNDSRSDIVVAYDGTDNIDVLVAYESGSFTKHMIYSAGISPQCVSVGDFNNDMRLDIVVCNSGENTASVLLGYGNGSFANQMRYSTGSYPQSLAVGDFNNDM
;
A
#
# COMPACT_ATOMS: atom_id res chain seq x y z
N MET A 1 -19.95 -11.84 -1.51
CA MET A 1 -20.81 -11.36 -0.39
C MET A 1 -20.60 -9.86 -0.21
N VAL A 2 -21.50 -9.16 0.47
CA VAL A 2 -21.39 -7.71 0.69
C VAL A 2 -21.51 -7.42 2.18
N TYR A 3 -20.55 -6.70 2.74
CA TYR A 3 -20.56 -6.21 4.12
C TYR A 3 -20.70 -4.69 4.09
N LEU A 4 -21.64 -4.16 4.88
CA LEU A 4 -21.84 -2.72 4.98
C LEU A 4 -20.86 -2.15 6.01
N THR A 5 -20.05 -1.20 5.58
CA THR A 5 -19.17 -0.42 6.44
C THR A 5 -19.66 1.02 6.56
N GLY A 6 -18.76 2.01 6.68
CA GLY A 6 -19.11 3.43 6.64
C GLY A 6 -19.16 4.00 5.22
N ALA A 7 -19.33 5.31 5.13
CA ALA A 7 -19.40 6.06 3.87
C ALA A 7 -18.03 6.22 3.21
N TYR A 8 -18.01 6.06 1.89
CA TYR A 8 -16.83 6.19 1.02
C TYR A 8 -15.61 5.40 1.52
N PRO A 9 -15.69 4.05 1.53
CA PRO A 9 -14.52 3.23 1.84
C PRO A 9 -13.40 3.48 0.82
N SER A 10 -12.19 3.77 1.30
CA SER A 10 -11.07 4.25 0.46
C SER A 10 -9.92 3.25 0.35
N SER A 11 -9.61 2.54 1.43
CA SER A 11 -8.50 1.58 1.48
C SER A 11 -8.86 0.40 2.37
N VAL A 12 -8.34 -0.78 2.04
CA VAL A 12 -8.56 -2.02 2.79
C VAL A 12 -7.24 -2.78 2.98
N ILE A 13 -7.04 -3.34 4.16
CA ILE A 13 -5.95 -4.27 4.50
C ILE A 13 -6.53 -5.51 5.18
N VAL A 14 -5.78 -6.60 5.10
CA VAL A 14 -6.15 -7.89 5.68
C VAL A 14 -4.97 -8.42 6.48
N ASP A 15 -5.24 -8.88 7.70
CA ASP A 15 -4.28 -9.51 8.59
C ASP A 15 -5.02 -10.16 9.77
N ASP A 16 -4.33 -10.89 10.63
CA ASP A 16 -4.88 -11.49 11.85
C ASP A 16 -4.85 -10.48 13.03
N PHE A 17 -5.82 -9.57 13.07
CA PHE A 17 -5.90 -8.50 14.09
C PHE A 17 -6.28 -9.01 15.48
N ASN A 18 -6.73 -10.26 15.60
CA ASN A 18 -7.17 -10.86 16.84
C ASN A 18 -6.34 -12.10 17.27
N LYS A 19 -5.35 -12.51 16.46
CA LYS A 19 -4.48 -13.68 16.70
C LYS A 19 -5.22 -15.02 16.76
N ASP A 20 -6.34 -15.16 16.04
CA ASP A 20 -7.10 -16.40 15.97
C ASP A 20 -6.77 -17.27 14.74
N THR A 21 -5.76 -16.87 13.97
CA THR A 21 -5.27 -17.49 12.72
C THR A 21 -6.20 -17.32 11.52
N HIS A 22 -7.29 -16.57 11.65
CA HIS A 22 -8.13 -16.19 10.52
C HIS A 22 -7.81 -14.76 10.09
N LEU A 23 -7.83 -14.54 8.77
CA LEU A 23 -7.68 -13.19 8.24
C LEU A 23 -8.91 -12.34 8.58
N ASP A 24 -8.66 -11.23 9.25
CA ASP A 24 -9.60 -10.16 9.53
C ASP A 24 -9.46 -9.06 8.44
N ILE A 25 -10.43 -8.14 8.40
CA ILE A 25 -10.42 -6.99 7.47
C ILE A 25 -10.41 -5.69 8.28
N ALA A 26 -9.49 -4.79 7.95
CA ALA A 26 -9.56 -3.40 8.35
C ALA A 26 -9.68 -2.48 7.14
N LEU A 27 -10.51 -1.44 7.21
CA LEU A 27 -10.66 -0.47 6.13
C LEU A 27 -11.02 0.92 6.62
N THR A 28 -10.63 1.94 5.85
CA THR A 28 -10.94 3.35 6.11
C THR A 28 -12.24 3.77 5.44
N ASN A 29 -13.09 4.51 6.16
CA ASN A 29 -14.29 5.15 5.64
C ASN A 29 -14.07 6.66 5.57
N ALA A 30 -13.68 7.16 4.39
CA ALA A 30 -13.31 8.56 4.21
C ALA A 30 -14.46 9.53 4.52
N GLY A 31 -15.70 9.13 4.22
CA GLY A 31 -16.89 9.98 4.42
C GLY A 31 -17.28 10.15 5.90
N ASP A 32 -16.92 9.17 6.74
CA ASP A 32 -17.32 9.15 8.16
C ASP A 32 -16.16 9.52 9.11
N GLY A 33 -14.90 9.53 8.63
CA GLY A 33 -13.74 9.70 9.50
C GLY A 33 -13.58 8.52 10.46
N THR A 34 -13.71 7.28 9.94
CA THR A 34 -13.62 6.07 10.76
C THR A 34 -12.77 4.98 10.11
N ILE A 35 -12.25 4.07 10.93
CA ILE A 35 -11.75 2.76 10.51
C ILE A 35 -12.78 1.71 10.92
N SER A 36 -13.10 0.77 10.02
CA SER A 36 -13.89 -0.43 10.35
C SER A 36 -12.98 -1.63 10.49
N LEU A 37 -13.15 -2.39 11.57
CA LEU A 37 -12.55 -3.72 11.75
C LEU A 37 -13.65 -4.79 11.70
N LEU A 38 -13.48 -5.80 10.85
CA LEU A 38 -14.38 -6.94 10.70
C LEU A 38 -13.55 -8.20 10.94
N LEU A 39 -13.91 -8.98 11.96
CA LEU A 39 -13.16 -10.19 12.32
C LEU A 39 -13.58 -11.37 11.44
N GLY A 40 -12.63 -12.10 10.90
CA GLY A 40 -12.82 -13.29 10.08
C GLY A 40 -13.24 -14.49 10.91
N TYR A 41 -14.04 -15.37 10.32
CA TYR A 41 -14.43 -16.65 10.93
C TYR A 41 -13.70 -17.86 10.30
N GLY A 42 -12.74 -17.62 9.40
CA GLY A 42 -11.97 -18.69 8.74
C GLY A 42 -12.75 -19.51 7.70
N ASN A 43 -13.93 -19.05 7.30
CA ASN A 43 -14.83 -19.75 6.38
C ASN A 43 -15.36 -18.82 5.27
N GLY A 44 -14.65 -17.70 5.03
CA GLY A 44 -15.05 -16.65 4.09
C GLY A 44 -16.13 -15.69 4.62
N PHE A 45 -16.55 -15.83 5.88
CA PHE A 45 -17.48 -14.90 6.53
C PHE A 45 -16.78 -14.05 7.59
N PHE A 46 -17.34 -12.87 7.85
CA PHE A 46 -16.82 -11.89 8.79
C PHE A 46 -17.88 -11.42 9.78
N SER A 47 -17.43 -10.91 10.92
CA SER A 47 -18.27 -10.25 11.91
C SER A 47 -18.90 -8.97 11.36
N ALA A 48 -19.87 -8.43 12.09
CA ALA A 48 -20.28 -7.05 11.88
C ALA A 48 -19.08 -6.11 12.15
N GLN A 49 -19.06 -4.97 11.45
CA GLN A 49 -18.02 -3.96 11.64
C GLN A 49 -18.02 -3.43 13.08
N ARG A 50 -16.80 -3.24 13.61
CA ARG A 50 -16.53 -2.34 14.72
C ARG A 50 -15.88 -1.08 14.16
N ALA A 51 -16.55 0.06 14.31
CA ALA A 51 -16.06 1.34 13.83
C ALA A 51 -15.28 2.08 14.92
N TYR A 52 -14.14 2.65 14.56
CA TYR A 52 -13.30 3.48 15.40
C TYR A 52 -13.19 4.87 14.78
N SER A 53 -13.57 5.91 15.53
CA SER A 53 -13.47 7.29 15.07
C SER A 53 -12.02 7.76 15.04
N ILE A 54 -11.65 8.38 13.93
CA ILE A 54 -10.34 9.00 13.70
C ILE A 54 -10.55 10.40 13.10
N SER A 55 -9.47 11.01 12.61
CA SER A 55 -9.50 12.29 11.89
C SER A 55 -10.31 12.25 10.58
N PHE A 56 -10.42 13.40 9.91
CA PHE A 56 -11.26 13.60 8.75
C PHE A 56 -10.62 13.07 7.46
N PHE A 57 -11.44 12.40 6.64
CA PHE A 57 -11.10 11.90 5.32
C PHE A 57 -9.87 10.97 5.27
N PRO A 58 -9.86 9.86 6.03
CA PRO A 58 -8.80 8.86 5.93
C PRO A 58 -8.78 8.21 4.54
N TYR A 59 -7.61 8.20 3.90
CA TYR A 59 -7.46 7.78 2.50
C TYR A 59 -6.73 6.45 2.33
N SER A 60 -5.74 6.17 3.18
CA SER A 60 -4.95 4.95 3.16
C SER A 60 -4.68 4.46 4.57
N LEU A 61 -4.52 3.15 4.76
CA LEU A 61 -4.13 2.54 6.03
C LEU A 61 -3.04 1.47 5.85
N ALA A 62 -2.31 1.25 6.93
CA ALA A 62 -1.35 0.17 7.09
C ALA A 62 -1.47 -0.40 8.52
N ALA A 63 -0.97 -1.61 8.73
CA ALA A 63 -0.92 -2.24 10.05
C ALA A 63 0.50 -2.68 10.38
N GLY A 64 0.81 -2.70 11.68
CA GLY A 64 2.10 -3.08 12.22
C GLY A 64 2.10 -3.02 13.73
N ASP A 65 3.06 -3.66 14.38
CA ASP A 65 3.24 -3.57 15.84
C ASP A 65 4.12 -2.36 16.17
N PHE A 66 3.52 -1.19 16.46
CA PHE A 66 4.26 0.06 16.69
C PHE A 66 4.79 0.18 18.12
N ASN A 67 4.44 -0.76 19.00
CA ASN A 67 4.79 -0.69 20.42
C ASN A 67 5.46 -1.98 20.94
N ASN A 68 5.78 -2.92 20.04
CA ASN A 68 6.40 -4.21 20.32
C ASN A 68 5.64 -5.07 21.34
N ASP A 69 4.31 -4.95 21.39
CA ASP A 69 3.45 -5.78 22.26
C ASP A 69 2.93 -7.06 21.56
N SER A 70 3.42 -7.28 20.35
CA SER A 70 3.09 -8.34 19.41
C SER A 70 1.69 -8.25 18.81
N ARG A 71 0.86 -7.24 19.11
CA ARG A 71 -0.46 -7.05 18.47
C ARG A 71 -0.32 -6.10 17.30
N LEU A 72 -1.18 -6.29 16.30
CA LEU A 72 -1.23 -5.40 15.15
C LEU A 72 -2.01 -4.14 15.50
N ASP A 73 -1.30 -3.02 15.46
CA ASP A 73 -1.87 -1.69 15.51
C ASP A 73 -2.23 -1.23 14.08
N ILE A 74 -2.94 -0.11 13.97
CA ILE A 74 -3.31 0.48 12.69
C ILE A 74 -2.84 1.93 12.62
N VAL A 75 -2.28 2.31 11.47
CA VAL A 75 -2.05 3.70 11.10
C VAL A 75 -2.89 4.06 9.88
N ALA A 76 -3.51 5.24 9.90
CA ALA A 76 -4.24 5.81 8.78
C ALA A 76 -3.67 7.17 8.39
N ALA A 77 -3.56 7.41 7.08
CA ALA A 77 -3.24 8.71 6.51
C ALA A 77 -4.52 9.53 6.29
N ASN A 78 -4.61 10.67 6.97
CA ASN A 78 -5.75 11.58 6.86
C ASN A 78 -5.48 12.64 5.81
N TYR A 79 -6.15 12.53 4.67
CA TYR A 79 -5.91 13.37 3.52
C TYR A 79 -6.15 14.85 3.82
N ALA A 80 -7.31 15.20 4.37
CA ALA A 80 -7.69 16.60 4.55
C ALA A 80 -7.01 17.27 5.76
N ASP A 81 -6.76 16.52 6.83
CA ASP A 81 -6.22 17.04 8.09
C ASP A 81 -4.68 17.10 8.12
N SER A 82 -4.01 16.56 7.09
CA SER A 82 -2.55 16.49 7.02
C SER A 82 -1.93 15.88 8.29
N SER A 83 -2.48 14.76 8.74
CA SER A 83 -2.06 14.04 9.94
C SER A 83 -2.12 12.53 9.70
N ILE A 84 -1.38 11.77 10.50
CA ILE A 84 -1.60 10.33 10.65
C ILE A 84 -2.36 10.06 11.96
N SER A 85 -3.27 9.10 11.92
CA SER A 85 -3.97 8.56 13.09
C SER A 85 -3.41 7.18 13.41
N VAL A 86 -2.93 6.96 14.62
CA VAL A 86 -2.42 5.67 15.10
C VAL A 86 -3.35 5.12 16.17
N LEU A 87 -3.81 3.90 15.98
CA LEU A 87 -4.72 3.18 16.86
C LEU A 87 -3.99 1.92 17.37
N LEU A 88 -3.57 1.97 18.63
CA LEU A 88 -2.88 0.84 19.26
C LEU A 88 -3.87 -0.26 19.66
N ALA A 89 -3.55 -1.52 19.39
CA ALA A 89 -4.30 -2.65 19.89
C ALA A 89 -4.05 -2.84 21.39
N TYR A 90 -5.11 -2.74 22.20
CA TYR A 90 -5.02 -2.90 23.66
C TYR A 90 -5.54 -4.24 24.17
N ASP A 91 -6.27 -4.97 23.33
CA ASP A 91 -6.78 -6.31 23.59
C ASP A 91 -6.96 -7.05 22.26
N ILE A 92 -7.21 -8.35 22.32
CA ILE A 92 -7.45 -9.21 21.16
C ILE A 92 -8.64 -8.67 20.34
N GLY A 93 -8.38 -8.23 19.10
CA GLY A 93 -9.38 -7.69 18.19
C GLY A 93 -9.98 -6.34 18.61
N ALA A 94 -9.27 -5.57 19.46
CA ALA A 94 -9.74 -4.27 19.94
C ALA A 94 -8.66 -3.18 19.83
N LEU A 95 -9.01 -2.08 19.15
CA LEU A 95 -8.16 -0.91 18.95
C LEU A 95 -8.51 0.21 19.92
N GLY A 96 -7.49 0.91 20.41
CA GLY A 96 -7.59 2.00 21.36
C GLY A 96 -8.10 3.29 20.75
N ASN A 97 -7.97 4.37 21.53
CA ASN A 97 -8.26 5.71 21.03
C ASN A 97 -7.18 6.16 20.04
N GLU A 98 -7.56 7.05 19.13
CA GLU A 98 -6.64 7.71 18.22
C GLU A 98 -5.51 8.46 18.95
N ILE A 99 -4.29 8.24 18.47
CA ILE A 99 -3.13 9.09 18.70
C ILE A 99 -2.79 9.78 17.38
N SER A 100 -2.86 11.10 17.34
CA SER A 100 -2.67 11.87 16.10
C SER A 100 -1.29 12.51 16.04
N PHE A 101 -0.63 12.39 14.89
CA PHE A 101 0.66 13.04 14.61
C PHE A 101 0.53 13.92 13.38
N ALA A 102 0.91 15.19 13.51
CA ALA A 102 0.83 16.15 12.41
C ALA A 102 1.92 15.88 11.36
N ALA A 103 1.52 15.85 10.09
CA ALA A 103 2.43 15.97 8.96
C ALA A 103 2.67 17.45 8.63
N ALA A 104 3.44 17.73 7.59
CA ALA A 104 3.59 19.10 7.12
C ALA A 104 2.24 19.71 6.71
N ASP A 105 2.06 21.01 6.99
CA ASP A 105 0.85 21.74 6.60
C ASP A 105 0.61 21.65 5.09
N GLY A 106 -0.63 21.35 4.71
CA GLY A 106 -1.04 21.12 3.32
C GLY A 106 -0.50 19.85 2.67
N SER A 107 -0.11 18.82 3.45
CA SER A 107 0.47 17.59 2.90
C SER A 107 -0.48 16.77 2.05
N LEU A 108 -1.78 16.80 2.31
CA LEU A 108 -2.77 16.03 1.55
C LEU A 108 -2.39 14.54 1.45
N LEU A 109 -2.28 13.85 2.59
CA LEU A 109 -1.71 12.49 2.64
C LEU A 109 -2.51 11.51 1.78
N ARG A 110 -1.82 10.76 0.89
CA ARG A 110 -2.46 9.78 0.00
C ARG A 110 -2.04 8.34 0.31
N GLY A 111 -0.76 8.03 0.24
CA GLY A 111 -0.25 6.71 0.61
C GLY A 111 0.29 6.68 2.04
N VAL A 112 0.10 5.56 2.75
CA VAL A 112 0.87 5.21 3.94
C VAL A 112 1.37 3.77 3.83
N VAL A 113 2.61 3.55 4.25
CA VAL A 113 3.26 2.24 4.38
C VAL A 113 4.11 2.24 5.65
N VAL A 114 4.43 1.05 6.15
CA VAL A 114 5.20 0.90 7.40
C VAL A 114 6.35 -0.07 7.18
N SER A 115 7.50 0.27 7.75
CA SER A 115 8.70 -0.57 7.77
C SER A 115 9.70 0.06 8.72
N ASP A 116 10.57 -0.75 9.32
CA ASP A 116 11.81 -0.26 9.91
C ASP A 116 12.73 0.20 8.77
N VAL A 117 12.97 1.52 8.61
CA VAL A 117 13.82 2.07 7.54
C VAL A 117 15.17 2.59 8.06
N ASN A 118 15.39 2.50 9.37
CA ASN A 118 16.62 2.94 10.03
C ASN A 118 17.34 1.80 10.81
N ASN A 119 16.86 0.57 10.67
CA ASN A 119 17.33 -0.66 11.31
C ASN A 119 17.42 -0.57 12.84
N ASP A 120 16.50 0.15 13.48
CA ASP A 120 16.43 0.26 14.93
C ASP A 120 15.44 -0.73 15.59
N THR A 121 14.82 -1.61 14.79
CA THR A 121 13.82 -2.62 15.15
C THR A 121 12.44 -2.08 15.52
N LEU A 122 12.22 -0.77 15.37
CA LEU A 122 10.92 -0.13 15.53
C LEU A 122 10.33 0.16 14.15
N LEU A 123 9.01 -0.01 14.01
CA LEU A 123 8.35 0.33 12.76
C LEU A 123 8.26 1.84 12.59
N ASP A 124 8.69 2.32 11.43
CA ASP A 124 8.51 3.70 10.99
C ASP A 124 7.27 3.81 10.10
N VAL A 125 6.68 5.01 10.06
CA VAL A 125 5.55 5.32 9.18
C VAL A 125 6.03 6.22 8.04
N ILE A 126 5.84 5.77 6.81
CA ILE A 126 6.19 6.53 5.60
C ILE A 126 4.90 6.95 4.91
N VAL A 127 4.79 8.24 4.57
CA VAL A 127 3.62 8.83 3.95
C VAL A 127 3.95 9.57 2.66
N ALA A 128 3.04 9.51 1.68
CA ALA A 128 3.10 10.35 0.48
C ALA A 128 2.38 11.67 0.74
N ASN A 129 3.14 12.77 0.79
CA ASN A 129 2.60 14.11 0.95
C ASN A 129 2.32 14.73 -0.43
N TYR A 130 1.18 14.38 -1.01
CA TYR A 130 0.76 14.81 -2.35
C TYR A 130 0.86 16.33 -2.52
N GLY A 131 0.37 17.11 -1.55
CA GLY A 131 0.30 18.57 -1.63
C GLY A 131 1.63 19.30 -1.43
N THR A 132 2.62 18.67 -0.77
CA THR A 132 3.94 19.28 -0.53
C THR A 132 5.05 18.75 -1.42
N ASN A 133 4.75 17.81 -2.33
CA ASN A 133 5.72 17.17 -3.23
C ASN A 133 6.86 16.46 -2.48
N THR A 134 6.55 15.84 -1.35
CA THR A 134 7.51 15.10 -0.54
C THR A 134 6.97 13.74 -0.17
N ILE A 135 7.84 12.78 0.12
CA ILE A 135 7.47 11.75 1.08
C ILE A 135 7.93 12.21 2.47
N GLY A 136 7.26 11.73 3.51
CA GLY A 136 7.67 11.95 4.88
C GLY A 136 7.81 10.66 5.65
N VAL A 137 8.75 10.63 6.57
CA VAL A 137 9.03 9.48 7.46
C VAL A 137 8.87 9.95 8.90
N PHE A 138 8.05 9.25 9.65
CA PHE A 138 7.87 9.38 11.09
C PHE A 138 8.62 8.20 11.72
N PHE A 139 9.77 8.47 12.36
CA PHE A 139 10.57 7.42 12.98
C PHE A 139 9.94 6.96 14.29
N GLY A 140 9.83 5.65 14.50
CA GLY A 140 9.20 5.06 15.67
C GLY A 140 10.01 5.25 16.96
N HIS A 141 9.32 5.21 18.08
CA HIS A 141 9.92 5.14 19.42
C HIS A 141 9.31 4.01 20.24
N ASP A 142 10.07 3.50 21.20
CA ASP A 142 9.72 2.39 22.10
C ASP A 142 8.53 2.68 23.05
N ASN A 143 7.97 3.88 22.98
CA ASN A 143 6.84 4.36 23.78
C ASN A 143 5.58 4.64 22.95
N SER A 144 5.48 4.06 21.75
CA SER A 144 4.35 4.23 20.83
C SER A 144 4.17 5.65 20.30
N THR A 145 5.25 6.45 20.30
CA THR A 145 5.28 7.77 19.69
C THR A 145 6.19 7.78 18.47
N PHE A 146 6.13 8.86 17.71
CA PHE A 146 6.98 9.06 16.55
C PHE A 146 7.73 10.38 16.63
N GLU A 147 8.91 10.44 16.02
CA GLU A 147 9.60 11.68 15.76
C GLU A 147 8.76 12.62 14.88
N ASN A 148 9.11 13.91 14.88
CA ASN A 148 8.57 14.83 13.90
C ASN A 148 8.93 14.36 12.48
N GLN A 149 7.99 14.48 11.57
CA GLN A 149 8.14 14.05 10.17
C GLN A 149 9.43 14.59 9.54
N ARG A 150 10.30 13.67 9.12
CA ARG A 150 11.42 13.96 8.23
C ARG A 150 10.95 13.90 6.79
N LYS A 151 11.31 14.89 5.98
CA LYS A 151 10.80 15.03 4.61
C LYS A 151 11.87 14.84 3.56
N PHE A 152 11.52 14.15 2.49
CA PHE A 152 12.35 13.93 1.32
C PHE A 152 11.64 14.49 0.09
N SER A 153 12.29 15.41 -0.61
CA SER A 153 11.72 16.08 -1.79
C SER A 153 11.64 15.12 -2.98
N MET A 154 10.47 15.03 -3.61
CA MET A 154 10.28 14.30 -4.87
C MET A 154 10.45 15.20 -6.10
N GLY A 155 10.77 16.49 -5.88
CA GLY A 155 10.90 17.49 -6.94
C GLY A 155 9.65 18.37 -7.08
N PHE A 156 9.79 19.48 -7.79
CA PHE A 156 8.70 20.42 -8.00
C PHE A 156 7.57 19.77 -8.80
N ASN A 157 6.32 19.93 -8.34
CA ASN A 157 5.11 19.32 -8.92
C ASN A 157 5.09 17.79 -8.96
N ALA A 158 5.89 17.09 -8.13
CA ALA A 158 5.89 15.63 -8.10
C ALA A 158 4.52 15.01 -7.77
N HIS A 159 3.79 15.58 -6.80
CA HIS A 159 2.51 15.06 -6.32
C HIS A 159 2.53 13.53 -6.07
N PRO A 160 3.32 13.06 -5.08
CA PRO A 160 3.41 11.64 -4.77
C PRO A 160 2.06 11.09 -4.33
N ASP A 161 1.65 9.95 -4.90
CA ASP A 161 0.34 9.34 -4.72
C ASP A 161 0.43 8.09 -3.84
N THR A 162 1.11 7.05 -4.36
CA THR A 162 1.30 5.75 -3.70
C THR A 162 2.78 5.46 -3.48
N ILE A 163 3.08 4.70 -2.43
CA ILE A 163 4.42 4.25 -2.05
C ILE A 163 4.44 2.72 -2.06
N ALA A 164 5.52 2.14 -2.56
CA ALA A 164 5.83 0.73 -2.39
C ALA A 164 7.21 0.58 -1.71
N ILE A 165 7.33 -0.44 -0.86
CA ILE A 165 8.55 -0.77 -0.13
C ILE A 165 9.08 -2.11 -0.66
N GLY A 166 10.40 -2.24 -0.79
CA GLY A 166 11.07 -3.50 -1.15
C GLY A 166 12.58 -3.37 -1.05
N ASP A 167 13.30 -4.44 -1.37
CA ASP A 167 14.74 -4.40 -1.63
C ASP A 167 14.93 -4.43 -3.15
N PHE A 168 15.06 -3.26 -3.78
CA PHE A 168 15.07 -3.13 -5.25
C PHE A 168 16.48 -3.35 -5.83
N ASN A 169 17.53 -3.23 -5.00
CA ASN A 169 18.92 -3.34 -5.44
C ASN A 169 19.66 -4.59 -4.89
N LYS A 170 19.01 -5.38 -4.03
CA LYS A 170 19.52 -6.58 -3.36
C LYS A 170 20.63 -6.33 -2.34
N ASP A 171 20.63 -5.17 -1.68
CA ASP A 171 21.62 -4.85 -0.63
C ASP A 171 21.16 -5.21 0.79
N GLY A 172 19.92 -5.73 0.92
CA GLY A 172 19.29 -6.13 2.17
C GLY A 172 18.64 -4.98 2.93
N GLU A 173 18.61 -3.77 2.37
CA GLU A 173 18.00 -2.59 2.97
C GLU A 173 16.63 -2.29 2.41
N VAL A 174 15.87 -1.56 3.21
CA VAL A 174 14.55 -1.10 2.82
C VAL A 174 14.69 0.08 1.87
N ASP A 175 14.30 -0.13 0.62
CA ASP A 175 14.19 0.88 -0.41
C ASP A 175 12.72 1.32 -0.60
N ILE A 176 12.53 2.49 -1.20
CA ILE A 176 11.22 3.10 -1.41
C ILE A 176 11.03 3.44 -2.89
N ALA A 177 9.95 2.95 -3.48
CA ALA A 177 9.44 3.41 -4.77
C ALA A 177 8.24 4.34 -4.56
N VAL A 178 8.17 5.42 -5.33
CA VAL A 178 7.13 6.45 -5.20
C VAL A 178 6.51 6.76 -6.55
N ALA A 179 5.19 6.58 -6.66
CA ALA A 179 4.43 7.00 -7.82
C ALA A 179 4.18 8.51 -7.76
N ASN A 180 4.90 9.28 -8.59
CA ASN A 180 4.72 10.72 -8.67
C ASN A 180 3.76 11.06 -9.81
N HIS A 181 2.50 11.31 -9.43
CA HIS A 181 1.43 11.58 -10.38
C HIS A 181 1.71 12.84 -11.23
N GLY A 182 2.24 13.90 -10.61
CA GLY A 182 2.40 15.20 -11.27
C GLY A 182 3.62 15.28 -12.19
N THR A 183 4.75 14.67 -11.80
CA THR A 183 5.94 14.55 -12.67
C THR A 183 5.90 13.34 -13.60
N LYS A 184 4.86 12.48 -13.47
CA LYS A 184 4.62 11.33 -14.33
C LYS A 184 5.79 10.33 -14.35
N ASN A 185 6.42 10.13 -13.22
CA ASN A 185 7.55 9.22 -13.08
C ASN A 185 7.43 8.39 -11.80
N ILE A 186 8.25 7.36 -11.70
CA ILE A 186 8.44 6.62 -10.46
C ILE A 186 9.81 7.01 -9.91
N ALA A 187 9.84 7.61 -8.72
CA ALA A 187 11.10 7.87 -8.03
C ALA A 187 11.50 6.64 -7.21
N LEU A 188 12.79 6.30 -7.27
CA LEU A 188 13.38 5.24 -6.46
C LEU A 188 14.36 5.85 -5.46
N LEU A 189 14.17 5.51 -4.19
CA LEU A 189 14.93 5.99 -3.04
C LEU A 189 15.58 4.78 -2.39
N LEU A 190 16.88 4.60 -2.62
CA LEU A 190 17.63 3.49 -2.06
C LEU A 190 17.99 3.76 -0.60
N GLY A 191 17.70 2.82 0.28
CA GLY A 191 17.97 2.88 1.71
C GLY A 191 19.46 2.83 2.02
N ASN A 192 19.86 3.32 3.20
CA ASN A 192 21.25 3.26 3.65
C ASN A 192 21.41 2.91 5.14
N ARG A 193 20.47 2.11 5.67
CA ARG A 193 20.41 1.64 7.06
C ARG A 193 20.17 2.68 8.15
N ASN A 194 20.13 3.98 7.86
CA ASN A 194 20.06 5.02 8.90
C ASN A 194 18.87 5.97 8.74
N GLY A 195 17.84 5.54 7.99
CA GLY A 195 16.68 6.37 7.69
C GLY A 195 17.00 7.51 6.71
N MET A 196 18.09 7.39 5.96
CA MET A 196 18.41 8.26 4.83
C MET A 196 18.29 7.49 3.53
N PHE A 197 17.99 8.23 2.47
CA PHE A 197 17.79 7.66 1.16
C PHE A 197 18.66 8.34 0.11
N GLN A 198 19.26 7.53 -0.75
CA GLN A 198 19.89 7.98 -1.97
C GLN A 198 18.86 7.95 -3.09
N THR A 199 18.53 9.12 -3.64
CA THR A 199 17.67 9.21 -4.82
C THR A 199 18.41 8.66 -6.03
N GLN A 200 17.81 7.70 -6.72
CA GLN A 200 18.21 7.26 -8.06
C GLN A 200 17.50 8.07 -9.13
N ASP A 201 18.03 8.05 -10.35
CA ASP A 201 17.37 8.65 -11.49
C ASP A 201 15.94 8.09 -11.61
N SER A 202 14.96 8.99 -11.75
CA SER A 202 13.57 8.59 -11.86
C SER A 202 13.37 7.69 -13.08
N LEU A 203 12.52 6.69 -12.93
CA LEU A 203 12.07 5.88 -14.06
C LEU A 203 11.17 6.75 -14.93
N ASP A 204 11.76 7.27 -16.01
CA ASP A 204 11.01 7.84 -17.11
C ASP A 204 10.31 6.67 -17.82
N ASN A 205 9.02 6.52 -17.56
CA ASN A 205 8.24 5.42 -18.08
C ASN A 205 8.01 5.54 -19.60
N ASN A 206 8.49 6.57 -20.30
CA ASN A 206 8.25 6.86 -21.73
C ASN A 206 6.77 7.02 -22.11
N TYR A 207 5.82 6.81 -21.18
CA TYR A 207 4.38 6.91 -21.43
C TYR A 207 3.86 8.33 -21.25
N GLU A 208 4.59 9.20 -20.55
CA GLU A 208 4.09 10.50 -20.10
C GLU A 208 2.72 10.39 -19.40
N LEU A 209 2.41 9.22 -18.80
CA LEU A 209 1.18 8.96 -18.07
C LEU A 209 1.43 9.05 -16.57
N PRO A 210 0.53 9.70 -15.80
CA PRO A 210 0.61 9.76 -14.34
C PRO A 210 0.49 8.35 -13.71
N PRO A 211 1.49 7.85 -12.96
CA PRO A 211 1.30 6.65 -12.17
C PRO A 211 0.31 6.96 -11.03
N LEU A 212 -0.72 6.11 -10.88
CA LEU A 212 -1.72 6.23 -9.81
C LEU A 212 -1.37 5.34 -8.63
N PHE A 213 -1.03 4.09 -8.91
CA PHE A 213 -0.82 3.08 -7.90
C PHE A 213 0.36 2.18 -8.27
N ILE A 214 1.18 1.84 -7.27
CA ILE A 214 2.29 0.90 -7.41
C ILE A 214 2.24 -0.15 -6.30
N ARG A 215 2.72 -1.35 -6.61
CA ARG A 215 2.91 -2.43 -5.64
C ARG A 215 4.25 -3.11 -5.93
N ALA A 216 4.98 -3.48 -4.90
CA ALA A 216 6.23 -4.24 -5.03
C ALA A 216 5.99 -5.74 -4.88
N GLY A 217 6.83 -6.55 -5.52
CA GLY A 217 6.87 -8.01 -5.38
C GLY A 217 7.97 -8.62 -6.25
N ASP A 218 8.51 -9.78 -5.89
CA ASP A 218 9.50 -10.50 -6.71
C ASP A 218 8.77 -11.32 -7.79
N PHE A 219 8.63 -10.77 -9.00
CA PHE A 219 7.84 -11.41 -10.06
C PHE A 219 8.67 -12.38 -10.93
N ASP A 220 10.00 -12.33 -10.82
CA ASP A 220 10.92 -13.19 -11.58
C ASP A 220 11.81 -14.12 -10.75
N ASN A 221 11.58 -14.16 -9.43
CA ASN A 221 12.25 -14.99 -8.44
C ASN A 221 13.76 -14.75 -8.35
N ASP A 222 14.22 -13.53 -8.60
CA ASP A 222 15.62 -13.16 -8.50
C ASP A 222 16.02 -12.58 -7.13
N SER A 223 15.05 -12.50 -6.19
CA SER A 223 15.15 -11.92 -4.85
C SER A 223 15.42 -10.42 -4.82
N ARG A 224 15.18 -9.69 -5.91
CA ARG A 224 14.93 -8.25 -5.90
C ARG A 224 13.42 -8.02 -5.95
N SER A 225 13.00 -6.91 -5.38
CA SER A 225 11.65 -6.44 -5.58
C SER A 225 11.50 -5.86 -6.99
N ASP A 226 10.45 -6.24 -7.69
CA ASP A 226 9.97 -5.61 -8.91
C ASP A 226 8.81 -4.67 -8.59
N ILE A 227 8.28 -3.96 -9.60
CA ILE A 227 7.14 -3.05 -9.43
C ILE A 227 6.08 -3.35 -10.47
N VAL A 228 4.82 -3.45 -10.03
CA VAL A 228 3.65 -3.32 -10.91
C VAL A 228 3.04 -1.93 -10.75
N VAL A 229 2.64 -1.32 -11.87
CA VAL A 229 2.15 0.06 -11.95
C VAL A 229 0.81 0.11 -12.66
N ALA A 230 -0.16 0.81 -12.06
CA ALA A 230 -1.36 1.28 -12.73
C ALA A 230 -1.23 2.79 -13.02
N TYR A 231 -1.67 3.22 -14.21
CA TYR A 231 -1.56 4.59 -14.68
C TYR A 231 -2.93 5.21 -14.92
N ASP A 232 -3.01 6.53 -14.75
CA ASP A 232 -4.15 7.30 -15.22
C ASP A 232 -4.15 7.39 -16.75
N GLY A 233 -5.33 7.30 -17.37
CA GLY A 233 -5.51 7.48 -18.82
C GLY A 233 -5.18 6.28 -19.71
N THR A 234 -4.98 5.08 -19.16
CA THR A 234 -4.77 3.83 -19.92
C THR A 234 -5.52 2.66 -19.27
N ASP A 235 -5.79 1.60 -20.05
CA ASP A 235 -6.46 0.38 -19.60
C ASP A 235 -5.47 -0.77 -19.31
N ASN A 236 -4.18 -0.42 -19.19
CA ASN A 236 -3.08 -1.34 -18.99
C ASN A 236 -2.41 -1.12 -17.63
N ILE A 237 -1.77 -2.17 -17.14
CA ILE A 237 -0.74 -2.11 -16.11
C ILE A 237 0.61 -2.41 -16.72
N ASP A 238 1.64 -1.94 -16.06
CA ASP A 238 3.02 -2.19 -16.42
C ASP A 238 3.72 -2.98 -15.32
N VAL A 239 4.57 -3.93 -15.71
CA VAL A 239 5.48 -4.65 -14.82
C VAL A 239 6.90 -4.23 -15.15
N LEU A 240 7.57 -3.66 -14.15
CA LEU A 240 8.94 -3.18 -14.18
C LEU A 240 9.79 -4.16 -13.37
N VAL A 241 10.68 -4.90 -14.04
CA VAL A 241 11.58 -5.86 -13.39
C VAL A 241 12.91 -5.20 -13.05
N ALA A 242 13.35 -5.35 -11.80
CA ALA A 242 14.58 -4.77 -11.28
C ALA A 242 15.82 -5.54 -11.74
N TYR A 243 16.93 -4.83 -11.93
CA TYR A 243 18.23 -5.38 -12.32
C TYR A 243 19.30 -5.07 -11.27
N GLU A 244 20.50 -5.65 -11.43
CA GLU A 244 21.61 -5.63 -10.46
C GLU A 244 22.02 -4.27 -9.87
N SER A 245 21.58 -3.14 -10.44
CA SER A 245 21.87 -1.79 -9.94
C SER A 245 20.66 -1.04 -9.37
N GLY A 246 19.52 -1.70 -9.12
CA GLY A 246 18.24 -1.05 -8.81
C GLY A 246 17.63 -0.32 -10.01
N SER A 247 18.14 -0.56 -11.22
CA SER A 247 17.56 -0.04 -12.46
C SER A 247 16.44 -0.96 -12.96
N PHE A 248 15.42 -0.39 -13.58
CA PHE A 248 14.32 -1.15 -14.18
C PHE A 248 14.46 -1.10 -15.71
N THR A 249 15.04 -2.14 -16.29
CA THR A 249 15.37 -2.15 -17.73
C THR A 249 14.42 -3.00 -18.57
N LYS A 250 13.64 -3.88 -17.93
CA LYS A 250 12.61 -4.69 -18.57
C LYS A 250 11.24 -4.21 -18.13
N HIS A 251 10.46 -3.83 -19.13
CA HIS A 251 9.13 -3.29 -18.98
C HIS A 251 8.17 -4.13 -19.83
N MET A 252 7.12 -4.64 -19.21
CA MET A 252 6.09 -5.44 -19.87
C MET A 252 4.73 -4.83 -19.59
N ILE A 253 3.91 -4.72 -20.65
CA ILE A 253 2.59 -4.09 -20.59
C ILE A 253 1.54 -5.18 -20.69
N TYR A 254 0.56 -5.13 -19.79
CA TYR A 254 -0.56 -6.05 -19.79
C TYR A 254 -1.88 -5.29 -19.74
N SER A 255 -2.84 -5.71 -20.55
CA SER A 255 -4.21 -5.21 -20.41
C SER A 255 -4.81 -5.66 -19.09
N ALA A 256 -5.34 -4.72 -18.32
CA ALA A 256 -5.98 -4.97 -17.03
C ALA A 256 -7.47 -4.66 -17.06
N GLY A 257 -7.92 -3.65 -17.80
CA GLY A 257 -9.33 -3.25 -17.82
C GLY A 257 -9.52 -1.75 -17.77
N ILE A 258 -10.77 -1.31 -17.86
CA ILE A 258 -11.07 0.12 -18.02
C ILE A 258 -10.80 0.89 -16.73
N SER A 259 -9.87 1.86 -16.82
CA SER A 259 -9.44 2.71 -15.70
C SER A 259 -8.99 1.90 -14.46
N PRO A 260 -7.81 1.25 -14.52
CA PRO A 260 -7.25 0.54 -13.39
C PRO A 260 -6.88 1.54 -12.28
N GLN A 261 -7.29 1.28 -11.03
CA GLN A 261 -7.12 2.18 -9.89
C GLN A 261 -6.19 1.65 -8.80
N CYS A 262 -6.12 0.33 -8.65
CA CYS A 262 -5.38 -0.30 -7.58
C CYS A 262 -4.88 -1.67 -8.01
N VAL A 263 -3.78 -2.11 -7.39
CA VAL A 263 -3.15 -3.40 -7.66
C VAL A 263 -2.85 -4.11 -6.35
N SER A 264 -3.03 -5.42 -6.31
CA SER A 264 -2.55 -6.31 -5.25
C SER A 264 -1.85 -7.51 -5.85
N VAL A 265 -0.95 -8.10 -5.08
CA VAL A 265 -0.12 -9.23 -5.50
C VAL A 265 -0.20 -10.35 -4.46
N GLY A 266 -0.07 -11.58 -4.92
CA GLY A 266 -0.09 -12.78 -4.07
C GLY A 266 -0.13 -14.03 -4.95
N ASP A 267 0.13 -15.20 -4.38
CA ASP A 267 -0.08 -16.47 -5.09
C ASP A 267 -1.55 -16.84 -4.98
N PHE A 268 -2.29 -16.84 -6.10
CA PHE A 268 -3.72 -17.13 -6.13
C PHE A 268 -4.04 -18.54 -6.61
N ASN A 269 -3.02 -19.32 -6.99
CA ASN A 269 -3.20 -20.65 -7.59
C ASN A 269 -2.30 -21.73 -6.96
N ASN A 270 -1.57 -21.40 -5.89
CA ASN A 270 -0.66 -22.26 -5.15
C ASN A 270 0.50 -22.83 -5.99
N ASP A 271 1.00 -22.05 -6.95
CA ASP A 271 2.15 -22.43 -7.76
C ASP A 271 3.47 -21.80 -7.31
N MET A 272 3.46 -21.11 -6.17
CA MET A 272 4.58 -20.41 -5.53
C MET A 272 5.12 -19.24 -6.35
N ARG A 273 4.32 -18.66 -7.23
CA ARG A 273 4.68 -17.46 -7.99
C ARG A 273 3.67 -16.36 -7.72
N LEU A 274 4.16 -15.13 -7.68
CA LEU A 274 3.29 -13.98 -7.49
C LEU A 274 2.41 -13.76 -8.72
N ASP A 275 1.10 -13.71 -8.48
CA ASP A 275 0.08 -13.26 -9.41
C ASP A 275 -0.29 -11.80 -9.12
N ILE A 276 -0.99 -11.17 -10.06
CA ILE A 276 -1.47 -9.79 -9.95
C ILE A 276 -2.99 -9.76 -10.02
N VAL A 277 -3.62 -8.98 -9.13
CA VAL A 277 -5.03 -8.58 -9.25
C VAL A 277 -5.15 -7.06 -9.34
N VAL A 278 -5.95 -6.57 -10.27
CA VAL A 278 -6.15 -5.15 -10.56
C VAL A 278 -7.61 -4.78 -10.38
N CYS A 279 -7.93 -3.67 -9.73
CA CYS A 279 -9.29 -3.14 -9.71
C CYS A 279 -9.51 -2.12 -10.83
N ASN A 280 -10.57 -2.33 -11.62
CA ASN A 280 -10.92 -1.51 -12.78
C ASN A 280 -12.18 -0.72 -12.47
N SER A 281 -12.03 0.56 -12.10
CA SER A 281 -13.16 1.37 -11.65
C SER A 281 -14.11 1.78 -12.78
N GLY A 282 -13.60 1.88 -14.01
CA GLY A 282 -14.36 2.30 -15.17
C GLY A 282 -15.30 1.23 -15.71
N GLU A 283 -15.02 -0.06 -15.46
CA GLU A 283 -15.87 -1.18 -15.89
C GLU A 283 -16.40 -2.06 -14.74
N ASN A 284 -16.16 -1.71 -13.48
CA ASN A 284 -16.62 -2.44 -12.29
C ASN A 284 -16.18 -3.91 -12.30
N THR A 285 -14.88 -4.13 -12.55
CA THR A 285 -14.28 -5.47 -12.52
C THR A 285 -13.02 -5.51 -11.68
N ALA A 286 -12.60 -6.71 -11.31
CA ALA A 286 -11.24 -7.02 -10.92
C ALA A 286 -10.64 -7.98 -11.96
N SER A 287 -9.41 -7.73 -12.39
CA SER A 287 -8.69 -8.57 -13.34
C SER A 287 -7.55 -9.30 -12.67
N VAL A 288 -7.47 -10.61 -12.85
CA VAL A 288 -6.40 -11.46 -12.33
C VAL A 288 -5.47 -11.87 -13.48
N LEU A 289 -4.18 -11.67 -13.29
CA LEU A 289 -3.12 -12.07 -14.21
C LEU A 289 -2.20 -13.04 -13.48
N LEU A 290 -2.14 -14.29 -13.94
CA LEU A 290 -1.33 -15.32 -13.31
C LEU A 290 0.14 -15.18 -13.71
N GLY A 291 1.06 -15.24 -12.75
CA GLY A 291 2.49 -15.10 -12.93
C GLY A 291 3.15 -16.38 -13.44
N TYR A 292 4.10 -16.23 -14.36
CA TYR A 292 4.95 -17.35 -14.78
C TYR A 292 6.24 -17.48 -13.96
N GLY A 293 6.53 -16.51 -13.08
CA GLY A 293 7.71 -16.51 -12.22
C GLY A 293 9.01 -16.14 -12.93
N ASN A 294 8.91 -15.44 -14.06
CA ASN A 294 10.02 -14.91 -14.86
C ASN A 294 9.79 -13.43 -15.24
N GLY A 295 8.95 -12.76 -14.44
CA GLY A 295 8.45 -11.41 -14.64
C GLY A 295 7.28 -11.30 -15.61
N SER A 296 6.94 -12.37 -16.36
CA SER A 296 5.82 -12.33 -17.31
C SER A 296 4.54 -12.96 -16.76
N PHE A 297 3.41 -12.50 -17.27
CA PHE A 297 2.08 -12.88 -16.81
C PHE A 297 1.19 -13.43 -17.94
N ALA A 298 0.22 -14.24 -17.56
CA ALA A 298 -0.86 -14.68 -18.43
C ALA A 298 -1.80 -13.52 -18.79
N ASN A 299 -2.66 -13.74 -19.79
CA ASN A 299 -3.73 -12.80 -20.09
C ASN A 299 -4.70 -12.70 -18.91
N GLN A 300 -5.23 -11.50 -18.70
CA GLN A 300 -6.21 -11.22 -17.65
C GLN A 300 -7.46 -12.12 -17.70
N MET A 301 -7.90 -12.53 -16.51
CA MET A 301 -9.22 -13.08 -16.24
C MET A 301 -10.04 -12.05 -15.47
N ARG A 302 -11.23 -11.70 -15.95
CA ARG A 302 -12.08 -10.66 -15.35
C ARG A 302 -13.16 -11.24 -14.46
N TYR A 303 -13.36 -10.61 -13.32
CA TYR A 303 -14.42 -10.90 -12.35
C TYR A 303 -15.21 -9.63 -12.08
N SER A 304 -16.55 -9.72 -12.06
CA SER A 304 -17.40 -8.58 -11.72
C SER A 304 -17.25 -8.20 -10.24
N THR A 305 -17.22 -6.91 -9.97
CA THR A 305 -17.20 -6.35 -8.61
C THR A 305 -18.47 -5.54 -8.35
N GLY A 306 -18.51 -4.87 -7.19
CA GLY A 306 -19.44 -3.77 -6.97
C GLY A 306 -19.09 -2.53 -7.82
N SER A 307 -19.82 -1.44 -7.62
CA SER A 307 -19.55 -0.20 -8.34
C SER A 307 -18.27 0.47 -7.87
N TYR A 308 -17.46 0.95 -8.81
CA TYR A 308 -16.31 1.81 -8.59
C TYR A 308 -15.30 1.24 -7.55
N PRO A 309 -14.75 0.03 -7.77
CA PRO A 309 -13.76 -0.53 -6.86
C PRO A 309 -12.55 0.41 -6.71
N GLN A 310 -12.08 0.62 -5.48
CA GLN A 310 -11.02 1.57 -5.13
C GLN A 310 -9.77 0.90 -4.53
N SER A 311 -9.94 -0.24 -3.86
CA SER A 311 -8.87 -0.92 -3.16
C SER A 311 -9.09 -2.43 -3.17
N LEU A 312 -8.01 -3.20 -3.08
CA LEU A 312 -8.00 -4.65 -3.06
C LEU A 312 -7.02 -5.15 -2.00
N ALA A 313 -7.48 -6.12 -1.24
CA ALA A 313 -6.66 -6.95 -0.36
C ALA A 313 -6.89 -8.43 -0.73
N VAL A 314 -5.84 -9.23 -0.58
CA VAL A 314 -5.82 -10.64 -1.00
C VAL A 314 -5.37 -11.50 0.17
N GLY A 315 -5.90 -12.71 0.27
CA GLY A 315 -5.58 -13.67 1.31
C GLY A 315 -6.50 -14.90 1.23
N ASP A 316 -6.12 -15.95 1.94
CA ASP A 316 -6.95 -17.15 2.11
C ASP A 316 -7.94 -16.92 3.27
N PHE A 317 -9.19 -16.60 2.94
CA PHE A 317 -10.22 -16.28 3.94
C PHE A 317 -11.02 -17.49 4.40
N ASN A 318 -10.87 -18.63 3.75
CA ASN A 318 -11.67 -19.84 3.99
C ASN A 318 -10.83 -21.10 4.23
N ASN A 319 -9.50 -20.97 4.26
CA ASN A 319 -8.56 -22.05 4.56
C ASN A 319 -8.79 -23.28 3.68
N ASP A 320 -9.08 -23.07 2.40
CA ASP A 320 -9.37 -24.14 1.44
C ASP A 320 -8.18 -24.47 0.51
N MET A 321 -7.05 -23.80 0.73
CA MET A 321 -5.80 -23.97 0.00
C MET A 321 -4.98 -25.18 0.47
#